data_AF-A0A4Q2JYG9-F1
#
_entry.id   AF-A0A4Q2JYG9-F1
#
_cell.length_a   1.000
_cell.length_b   1.000
_cell.length_c   1.000
_cell.angle_alpha   90.00
_cell.angle_beta   90.00
_cell.angle_gamma   90.00
#
_symmetry.space_group_name_H-M   'P 1'
#
loop_
_entity.id
_entity.type
_entity.pdbx_description
1 polymer ?
#
loop_
_entity_poly.entity_id
_entity_poly.type
_entity_poly.pdbx_seq_one_letter_code
_entity_poly.pdbx_strand_id
1 'polypeptide(L)'
;MQNPLDGIVPDFAIFGAEFTELWQKLMAGLWGLALIACAAFLIISLAQLSAAGGSNGNPMEYKNARTKALWAGLGLGLLAAVAVIVGAILAIFGN
;
A
#
# COMPACT_ATOMS: atom_id res chain seq x y z
N MET A 1 -16.47 8.34 -30.09
CA MET A 1 -17.43 7.34 -29.59
C MET A 1 -17.75 7.72 -28.16
N GLN A 2 -19.04 7.77 -27.80
CA GLN A 2 -19.47 8.14 -26.45
C GLN A 2 -19.20 6.96 -25.51
N ASN A 3 -18.54 7.21 -24.38
CA ASN A 3 -18.23 6.18 -23.41
C ASN A 3 -19.55 5.64 -22.82
N PRO A 4 -19.86 4.33 -22.94
CA PRO A 4 -21.09 3.77 -22.39
C PRO A 4 -21.15 3.79 -20.85
N LEU A 5 -20.02 4.11 -20.19
CA LEU A 5 -19.89 4.23 -18.74
C LEU A 5 -19.88 5.69 -18.26
N ASP A 6 -20.12 6.65 -19.15
CA ASP A 6 -20.15 8.07 -18.80
C ASP A 6 -21.33 8.35 -17.85
N GLY A 7 -21.03 8.85 -16.64
CA GLY A 7 -22.01 9.10 -15.57
C GLY A 7 -22.40 7.88 -14.72
N ILE A 8 -21.87 6.68 -15.00
CA ILE A 8 -22.10 5.49 -14.15
C ILE A 8 -20.95 5.39 -13.15
N VAL A 9 -21.20 5.85 -11.92
CA VAL A 9 -20.29 5.65 -10.79
C VAL A 9 -20.60 4.34 -10.07
N PRO A 10 -19.57 3.61 -9.57
CA PRO A 10 -19.79 2.42 -8.75
C PRO A 10 -20.53 2.80 -7.46
N ASP A 11 -21.80 2.40 -7.34
CA ASP A 11 -22.61 2.58 -6.14
C ASP A 11 -22.91 1.21 -5.50
N PHE A 12 -22.34 0.98 -4.31
CA PHE A 12 -22.59 -0.24 -3.53
C PHE A 12 -23.78 -0.09 -2.59
N ALA A 13 -24.39 1.10 -2.48
CA ALA A 13 -25.61 1.32 -1.70
C ALA A 13 -26.81 0.53 -2.25
N ILE A 14 -26.75 0.09 -3.52
CA ILE A 14 -27.74 -0.83 -4.11
C ILE A 14 -27.89 -2.15 -3.34
N PHE A 15 -26.85 -2.55 -2.60
CA PHE A 15 -26.84 -3.74 -1.76
C PHE A 15 -27.26 -3.46 -0.30
N GLY A 16 -27.56 -2.20 0.04
CA GLY A 16 -27.94 -1.74 1.36
C GLY A 16 -26.83 -1.01 2.13
N ALA A 17 -27.24 -0.17 3.08
CA ALA A 17 -26.33 0.64 3.91
C ALA A 17 -25.44 -0.22 4.82
N GLU A 18 -26.00 -1.26 5.45
CA GLU A 18 -25.26 -2.17 6.33
C GLU A 18 -24.15 -2.93 5.60
N PHE A 19 -24.42 -3.39 4.36
CA PHE A 19 -23.42 -4.02 3.52
C PHE A 19 -22.28 -3.05 3.17
N THR A 20 -22.65 -1.82 2.80
CA THR A 20 -21.68 -0.77 2.46
C THR A 20 -20.74 -0.48 3.64
N GLU A 21 -21.29 -0.34 4.84
CA GLU A 21 -20.50 -0.11 6.05
C GLU A 21 -19.58 -1.30 6.38
N LEU A 22 -20.09 -2.53 6.23
CA LEU A 22 -19.33 -3.75 6.54
C LEU A 22 -18.09 -3.89 5.66
N TRP A 23 -18.24 -3.83 4.33
CA TRP A 23 -17.10 -4.03 3.44
C TRP A 23 -16.08 -2.89 3.59
N GLN A 24 -16.54 -1.66 3.81
CA GLN A 24 -15.66 -0.50 4.06
C GLN A 24 -14.82 -0.72 5.32
N LYS A 25 -15.42 -1.18 6.42
CA LYS A 25 -14.69 -1.50 7.66
C LYS A 25 -13.67 -2.61 7.45
N LEU A 26 -14.06 -3.69 6.76
CA LEU A 26 -13.16 -4.80 6.45
C LEU A 26 -11.97 -4.33 5.60
N MET A 27 -12.22 -3.48 4.60
CA MET A 27 -11.17 -2.97 3.72
C MET A 27 -10.23 -2.00 4.43
N ALA A 28 -10.78 -1.09 5.25
CA ALA A 28 -9.98 -0.20 6.08
C ALA A 28 -9.10 -1.00 7.07
N GLY A 29 -9.65 -2.04 7.69
CA GLY A 29 -8.92 -2.93 8.57
C GLY A 29 -7.79 -3.67 7.84
N LEU A 30 -8.08 -4.28 6.69
CA LEU A 30 -7.08 -5.00 5.89
C LEU A 30 -5.94 -4.07 5.44
N TRP A 31 -6.28 -2.87 5.00
CA TRP A 31 -5.29 -1.87 4.60
C TRP A 31 -4.37 -1.45 5.76
N GLY A 32 -4.95 -1.17 6.93
CA GLY A 32 -4.19 -0.87 8.14
C GLY A 32 -3.25 -2.00 8.54
N LEU A 33 -3.71 -3.26 8.50
CA LEU A 33 -2.88 -4.44 8.77
C LEU A 33 -1.73 -4.58 7.77
N ALA A 34 -1.99 -4.34 6.48
CA ALA A 34 -0.97 -4.38 5.45
C ALA A 34 0.11 -3.30 5.66
N LEU A 35 -0.28 -2.08 6.07
CA LEU A 35 0.66 -1.01 6.42
C LEU A 35 1.57 -1.40 7.59
N ILE A 36 0.99 -1.98 8.65
CA ILE A 36 1.75 -2.45 9.82
C ILE A 36 2.75 -3.54 9.40
N ALA A 37 2.32 -4.50 8.58
CA ALA A 37 3.19 -5.56 8.08
C ALA A 37 4.35 -4.99 7.23
N CYS A 38 4.06 -4.10 6.29
CA CYS A 38 5.09 -3.43 5.47
C CYS A 38 6.07 -2.63 6.33
N ALA A 39 5.59 -1.92 7.35
CA ALA A 39 6.44 -1.18 8.28
C ALA A 39 7.36 -2.12 9.06
N ALA A 40 6.85 -3.25 9.57
CA ALA A 40 7.66 -4.25 10.26
C ALA A 40 8.76 -4.83 9.35
N PHE A 41 8.42 -5.21 8.10
CA PHE A 41 9.40 -5.70 7.13
C PHE A 41 10.45 -4.65 6.78
N LEU A 42 10.06 -3.38 6.68
CA LEU A 42 11.00 -2.29 6.45
C LEU A 42 11.98 -2.14 7.63
N ILE A 43 11.48 -2.15 8.86
CA ILE A 43 12.33 -2.09 10.07
C ILE A 43 13.33 -3.26 10.09
N ILE A 44 12.86 -4.49 9.83
CA ILE A 44 13.71 -5.69 9.82
C ILE A 44 14.78 -5.61 8.73
N SER A 45 14.41 -5.21 7.51
CA SER A 45 15.35 -5.12 6.39
C SER A 45 16.39 -4.00 6.56
N LEU A 46 16.02 -2.89 7.20
CA LEU A 46 16.96 -1.84 7.57
C LEU A 46 17.94 -2.30 8.67
N ALA A 47 17.46 -3.05 9.66
CA ALA A 47 18.32 -3.64 10.69
C ALA A 47 19.32 -4.66 10.11
N GLN A 48 18.91 -5.46 9.11
CA GLN A 48 19.82 -6.36 8.39
C GLN A 48 20.85 -5.57 7.56
N LEU A 49 20.43 -4.48 6.92
CA LEU A 49 21.33 -3.61 6.16
C LEU A 49 22.40 -2.97 7.03
N SER A 50 22.03 -2.48 8.22
CA SER A 50 22.99 -1.89 9.16
C SER A 50 23.96 -2.94 9.72
N ALA A 51 23.48 -4.14 10.03
CA ALA A 51 24.32 -5.24 10.49
C ALA A 51 25.31 -5.72 9.40
N ALA A 52 24.87 -5.80 8.14
CA ALA A 52 25.70 -6.25 7.01
C ALA A 52 26.71 -5.20 6.54
N GLY A 53 26.54 -3.92 6.89
CA GLY A 53 27.41 -2.81 6.50
C GLY A 53 28.62 -2.55 7.41
N GLY A 54 28.82 -3.35 8.46
CA GLY A 54 29.96 -3.23 9.36
C GLY A 54 31.31 -3.56 8.70
N SER A 55 32.41 -3.21 9.36
CA SER A 55 33.79 -3.20 8.84
C SER A 55 34.32 -4.53 8.27
N ASN A 56 33.66 -5.66 8.57
CA ASN A 56 33.98 -7.00 8.08
C ASN A 56 32.81 -7.65 7.29
N GLY A 57 31.83 -6.84 6.86
CA GLY A 57 30.61 -7.32 6.21
C GLY A 57 30.85 -7.80 4.79
N ASN A 58 30.26 -8.95 4.45
CA ASN A 58 30.30 -9.51 3.10
C ASN A 58 29.58 -8.56 2.11
N PRO A 59 30.26 -8.06 1.05
CA PRO A 59 29.67 -7.13 0.08
C PRO A 59 28.41 -7.67 -0.61
N MET A 60 28.32 -8.99 -0.77
CA MET A 60 27.17 -9.64 -1.40
C MET A 60 25.93 -9.60 -0.47
N GLU A 61 26.13 -9.84 0.83
CA GLU A 61 25.07 -9.74 1.83
C GLU A 61 24.55 -8.31 1.96
N TYR A 62 25.45 -7.33 1.96
CA TYR A 62 25.08 -5.92 1.97
C TYR A 62 24.21 -5.53 0.76
N LYS A 63 24.59 -5.96 -0.45
CA LYS A 63 23.82 -5.71 -1.68
C LYS A 63 22.42 -6.32 -1.60
N ASN A 64 22.30 -7.54 -1.09
CA ASN A 64 21.01 -8.21 -0.93
C ASN A 64 20.14 -7.53 0.13
N ALA A 65 20.70 -7.19 1.29
CA ALA A 65 19.99 -6.47 2.35
C ALA A 65 19.49 -5.09 1.88
N ARG A 66 20.33 -4.37 1.11
CA ARG A 66 19.95 -3.07 0.53
C ARG A 66 18.79 -3.21 -0.47
N THR A 67 18.83 -4.24 -1.30
CA THR A 67 17.76 -4.52 -2.27
C THR A 67 16.45 -4.83 -1.55
N LYS A 68 16.49 -5.64 -0.49
CA LYS A 68 15.32 -5.94 0.35
C LYS A 68 14.75 -4.68 1.01
N ALA A 69 15.60 -3.82 1.57
CA ALA A 69 15.17 -2.56 2.19
C ALA A 69 14.54 -1.60 1.18
N LEU A 70 15.09 -1.51 -0.04
CA LEU A 70 14.50 -0.71 -1.12
C LEU A 70 13.10 -1.20 -1.49
N TRP A 71 12.92 -2.50 -1.70
CA TRP A 71 11.62 -3.08 -2.03
C TRP A 71 10.61 -2.96 -0.88
N ALA A 72 11.04 -3.15 0.37
CA ALA A 72 10.18 -2.93 1.53
C ALA A 72 9.73 -1.47 1.65
N GLY A 73 10.65 -0.53 1.40
CA GLY A 73 10.36 0.91 1.41
C GLY A 73 9.41 1.34 0.29
N LEU A 74 9.65 0.84 -0.93
CA LEU A 74 8.73 1.05 -2.06
C LEU A 74 7.36 0.45 -1.80
N GLY A 75 7.30 -0.76 -1.24
CA GLY A 75 6.03 -1.42 -0.89
C GLY A 75 5.23 -0.60 0.12
N LEU A 76 5.87 -0.12 1.19
CA LEU A 76 5.22 0.73 2.18
C LEU A 76 4.76 2.07 1.57
N GLY A 77 5.63 2.72 0.81
CA GLY A 77 5.33 4.02 0.17
C GLY A 77 4.18 3.92 -0.82
N LEU A 78 4.16 2.89 -1.67
CA LEU A 78 3.08 2.64 -2.60
C LEU A 78 1.77 2.32 -1.87
N LEU A 79 1.81 1.44 -0.86
CA LEU A 79 0.61 1.08 -0.09
C LEU A 79 0.00 2.27 0.66
N ALA A 80 0.84 3.18 1.17
CA ALA A 80 0.40 4.44 1.77
C ALA A 80 -0.19 5.40 0.72
N ALA A 81 0.42 5.47 -0.47
CA ALA A 81 -0.02 6.33 -1.56
C ALA A 81 -1.34 5.87 -2.21
N VAL A 82 -1.70 4.58 -2.13
CA VAL A 82 -2.96 4.05 -2.71
C VAL A 82 -4.17 4.85 -2.23
N ALA A 83 -4.26 5.17 -0.94
CA ALA A 83 -5.39 5.93 -0.40
C ALA A 83 -5.48 7.35 -1.00
N VAL A 84 -4.33 8.00 -1.19
CA VAL A 84 -4.24 9.33 -1.81
C VAL A 84 -4.63 9.28 -3.29
N ILE A 85 -4.13 8.29 -4.02
CA ILE A 85 -4.42 8.11 -5.45
C ILE A 85 -5.91 7.85 -5.66
N VAL A 86 -6.49 6.93 -4.90
CA VAL A 86 -7.93 6.60 -4.99
C VAL A 86 -8.78 7.81 -4.63
N GLY A 87 -8.44 8.53 -3.55
CA GLY A 87 -9.15 9.75 -3.16
C GLY A 87 -9.06 10.85 -4.23
N ALA A 88 -7.89 11.06 -4.82
CA ALA A 88 -7.69 12.06 -5.87
C ALA A 88 -8.46 11.71 -7.16
N ILE A 89 -8.47 10.45 -7.57
CA ILE A 89 -9.23 9.98 -8.74
C ILE A 89 -10.73 10.19 -8.49
N LEU A 90 -11.24 9.79 -7.33
CA LEU A 90 -12.65 10.00 -6.99
C LEU A 90 -13.02 11.49 -6.89
N ALA A 91 -12.13 12.36 -6.43
CA ALA A 91 -12.38 13.80 -6.41
C ALA A 91 -12.43 14.44 -7.81
N ILE A 92 -11.67 13.90 -8.78
CA ILE A 92 -11.63 14.41 -10.16
C ILE A 92 -12.80 13.86 -10.99
N PHE A 93 -13.15 12.58 -10.82
CA PHE A 93 -14.12 11.88 -11.68
C PHE A 93 -15.45 11.56 -11.01
N GLY A 94 -15.57 11.74 -9.69
CA GLY A 94 -16.79 11.47 -8.92
C GLY A 94 -17.68 12.71 -8.71
N ASN A 95 -17.41 13.80 -9.43
CA ASN A 95 -18.12 15.08 -9.33
C ASN A 95 -18.85 15.40 -10.64
#